data_AF-A0A2N1U9A0-F1
#
_entry.id   AF-A0A2N1U9A0-F1
#
_cell.length_a   1.000
_cell.length_b   1.000
_cell.length_c   1.000
_cell.angle_alpha   90.00
_cell.angle_beta   90.00
_cell.angle_gamma   90.00
#
_symmetry.space_group_name_H-M   'P 1'
#
loop_
_entity.id
_entity.type
_entity.pdbx_description
1 polymer ?
#
loop_
_entity_poly.entity_id
_entity_poly.type
_entity_poly.pdbx_seq_one_letter_code
_entity_poly.pdbx_strand_id
1 'polypeptide(L)'
;WLYADGAGAVTVGLNTNTVSDGWLTATNRISLSTDGNGGGWTIAGSFDSPGGPGLPGWNPSGEGMAMTDMGSGIYELSLYLPSGGGPDWIGDPTFNTYAWKAVVTGCWDSISVDGRGVNTVNGMVVVSPGQETVNFYLDSLTGVVYTEVVPEPATIALLGLGLALIRRKR
;
A
#
# COMPACT_ATOMS: atom_id res chain seq x y z
N TRP A 1 10.04 7.11 14.86
CA TRP A 1 10.34 7.06 13.42
C TRP A 1 11.77 6.64 13.08
N LEU A 2 12.80 7.00 13.87
CA LEU A 2 14.18 6.49 13.69
C LEU A 2 14.46 5.36 14.67
N TYR A 3 15.18 4.35 14.19
CA TYR A 3 15.67 3.23 14.98
C TYR A 3 17.16 3.12 14.75
N ALA A 4 17.92 2.85 15.79
CA ALA A 4 19.35 2.70 15.68
C ALA A 4 19.72 1.24 15.39
N ASP A 5 20.86 1.04 14.73
CA ASP A 5 21.48 -0.27 14.57
C ASP A 5 22.02 -0.81 15.91
N GLY A 6 22.64 -1.99 15.86
CA GLY A 6 23.25 -2.61 17.05
C GLY A 6 24.41 -1.80 17.67
N ALA A 7 24.93 -0.79 16.97
CA ALA A 7 25.95 0.12 17.45
C ALA A 7 25.36 1.45 17.97
N GLY A 8 24.04 1.61 17.96
CA GLY A 8 23.38 2.85 18.37
C GLY A 8 23.42 3.96 17.31
N ALA A 9 23.73 3.63 16.05
CA ALA A 9 23.82 4.57 14.95
C ALA A 9 22.66 4.43 13.96
N VAL A 10 22.33 5.52 13.27
CA VAL A 10 21.42 5.52 12.11
C VAL A 10 21.97 6.47 11.07
N THR A 11 22.07 6.01 9.83
CA THR A 11 22.36 6.89 8.69
C THR A 11 21.05 7.33 8.07
N VAL A 12 20.91 8.64 7.90
CA VAL A 12 19.76 9.25 7.21
C VAL A 12 20.25 9.78 5.87
N GLY A 13 19.60 9.35 4.79
CA GLY A 13 19.81 9.89 3.45
C GLY A 13 18.63 10.75 3.01
N LEU A 14 18.89 11.76 2.18
CA LEU A 14 17.85 12.54 1.51
C LEU A 14 18.10 12.51 0.01
N ASN A 15 17.13 11.99 -0.74
CA ASN A 15 17.09 12.08 -2.18
C ASN A 15 16.09 13.17 -2.61
N THR A 16 16.61 14.29 -3.11
CA THR A 16 15.80 15.42 -3.60
C THR A 16 15.44 15.30 -5.08
N ASN A 17 15.97 14.29 -5.79
CA ASN A 17 15.63 14.08 -7.20
C ASN A 17 14.17 13.64 -7.35
N THR A 18 13.62 13.87 -8.55
CA THR A 18 12.38 13.25 -8.97
C THR A 18 12.65 11.87 -9.52
N VAL A 19 11.96 10.86 -8.98
CA VAL A 19 12.07 9.46 -9.38
C VAL A 19 10.73 9.01 -9.97
N SER A 20 10.75 8.39 -11.15
CA SER A 20 9.55 7.92 -11.87
C SER A 20 9.53 6.39 -11.93
N ASP A 21 9.51 5.75 -10.76
CA ASP A 21 9.49 4.30 -10.58
C ASP A 21 8.13 3.77 -10.08
N GLY A 22 7.13 4.65 -9.98
CA GLY A 22 5.79 4.33 -9.46
C GLY A 22 5.67 4.44 -7.94
N TRP A 23 6.77 4.47 -7.19
CA TRP A 23 6.75 4.58 -5.73
C TRP A 23 6.52 6.03 -5.28
N LEU A 24 5.78 6.20 -4.19
CA LEU A 24 5.46 7.49 -3.59
C LEU A 24 6.15 7.67 -2.24
N THR A 25 6.61 8.87 -1.88
CA THR A 25 6.61 10.10 -2.67
C THR A 25 7.63 10.07 -3.83
N ALA A 26 7.34 10.72 -4.96
CA ALA A 26 8.24 10.76 -6.12
C ALA A 26 9.48 11.66 -5.91
N THR A 27 9.48 12.50 -4.88
CA THR A 27 10.56 13.46 -4.57
C THR A 27 10.80 13.53 -3.07
N ASN A 28 11.95 14.07 -2.64
CA ASN A 28 12.27 14.27 -1.21
C ASN A 28 12.17 12.98 -0.39
N ARG A 29 12.64 11.86 -0.96
CA ARG A 29 12.63 10.55 -0.29
C ARG A 29 13.69 10.53 0.80
N ILE A 30 13.30 10.20 2.02
CA ILE A 30 14.21 10.08 3.15
C ILE A 30 14.53 8.60 3.33
N SER A 31 15.80 8.21 3.22
CA SER A 31 16.24 6.83 3.45
C SER A 31 16.84 6.65 4.84
N LEU A 32 16.76 5.44 5.40
CA LEU A 32 17.38 5.02 6.65
C LEU A 32 18.27 3.80 6.41
N SER A 33 19.34 3.66 7.21
CA SER A 33 20.17 2.45 7.21
C SER A 33 19.56 1.25 7.95
N THR A 34 18.41 1.45 8.60
CA THR A 34 17.78 0.49 9.51
C THR A 34 16.27 0.56 9.36
N ASP A 35 15.64 -0.59 9.55
CA ASP A 35 14.19 -0.73 9.54
C ASP A 35 13.56 -0.52 10.93
N GLY A 36 12.25 -0.28 10.96
CA GLY A 36 11.38 -0.14 12.12
C GLY A 36 11.52 -1.25 13.18
N ASN A 37 12.35 -1.02 14.21
CA ASN A 37 12.53 -1.72 15.51
C ASN A 37 12.26 -3.23 15.67
N GLY A 38 12.12 -4.02 14.62
CA GLY A 38 11.70 -5.42 14.72
C GLY A 38 10.21 -5.65 15.04
N GLY A 39 9.37 -4.60 15.01
CA GLY A 39 7.90 -4.73 15.14
C GLY A 39 7.20 -5.12 13.84
N GLY A 40 7.88 -4.95 12.71
CA GLY A 40 7.28 -5.09 11.38
C GLY A 40 6.37 -3.91 11.04
N TRP A 41 5.69 -4.04 9.91
CA TRP A 41 4.81 -3.01 9.35
C TRP A 41 3.38 -3.52 9.23
N THR A 42 2.44 -2.61 9.34
CA THR A 42 0.99 -2.87 9.28
C THR A 42 0.34 -1.86 8.34
N ILE A 43 -0.63 -2.29 7.54
CA ILE A 43 -1.47 -1.35 6.78
C ILE A 43 -2.64 -0.90 7.66
N ALA A 44 -2.68 0.39 8.00
CA ALA A 44 -3.82 1.00 8.66
C ALA A 44 -4.66 1.74 7.61
N GLY A 45 -5.98 1.51 7.58
CA GLY A 45 -6.83 2.15 6.58
C GLY A 45 -8.31 2.08 6.90
N SER A 46 -9.12 2.56 5.96
CA SER A 46 -10.57 2.71 6.11
C SER A 46 -11.33 1.43 5.75
N PHE A 47 -10.89 0.29 6.28
CA PHE A 47 -11.38 -1.04 5.85
C PHE A 47 -12.55 -1.57 6.69
N ASP A 48 -12.98 -0.82 7.70
CA ASP A 48 -14.12 -1.09 8.58
C ASP A 48 -15.41 -0.39 8.12
N SER A 49 -15.39 0.26 6.96
CA SER A 49 -16.56 0.90 6.37
C SER A 49 -17.71 -0.10 6.15
N PRO A 50 -18.98 0.34 6.30
CA PRO A 50 -20.12 -0.47 5.90
C PRO A 50 -20.02 -0.87 4.42
N GLY A 51 -20.13 -2.17 4.13
CA GLY A 51 -19.92 -2.71 2.77
C GLY A 51 -18.45 -2.89 2.38
N GLY A 52 -17.52 -2.50 3.26
CA GLY A 52 -16.09 -2.76 3.11
C GLY A 52 -15.71 -4.22 3.34
N PRO A 53 -14.40 -4.53 3.34
CA PRO A 53 -13.90 -5.91 3.41
C PRO A 53 -14.08 -6.59 4.78
N GLY A 54 -14.64 -5.89 5.78
CA GLY A 54 -14.81 -6.43 7.14
C GLY A 54 -13.48 -6.59 7.89
N LEU A 55 -12.49 -5.78 7.54
CA LEU A 55 -11.16 -5.78 8.16
C LEU A 55 -11.04 -4.65 9.21
N PRO A 56 -10.09 -4.74 10.14
CA PRO A 56 -9.88 -3.68 11.13
C PRO A 56 -9.59 -2.32 10.48
N GLY A 57 -10.31 -1.28 10.95
CA GLY A 57 -10.11 0.10 10.52
C GLY A 57 -9.11 0.83 11.40
N TRP A 58 -8.22 1.61 10.78
CA TRP A 58 -7.27 2.51 11.44
C TRP A 58 -6.62 1.94 12.73
N ASN A 59 -6.19 0.68 12.68
CA ASN A 59 -5.62 -0.03 13.82
C ASN A 59 -4.15 -0.39 13.56
N PRO A 60 -3.19 0.13 14.35
CA PRO A 60 -1.78 -0.18 14.18
C PRO A 60 -1.35 -1.52 14.81
N SER A 61 -2.24 -2.26 15.49
CA SER A 61 -1.86 -3.46 16.25
C SER A 61 -1.34 -4.63 15.38
N GLY A 62 -1.59 -4.60 14.07
CA GLY A 62 -1.21 -5.65 13.12
C GLY A 62 -2.20 -6.80 13.00
N GLU A 63 -3.27 -6.82 13.79
CA GLU A 63 -4.29 -7.87 13.73
C GLU A 63 -4.94 -7.90 12.33
N GLY A 64 -4.70 -8.98 11.58
CA GLY A 64 -5.20 -9.17 10.21
C GLY A 64 -4.58 -8.25 9.14
N MET A 65 -3.70 -7.33 9.53
CA MET A 65 -3.18 -6.26 8.67
C MET A 65 -1.65 -6.14 8.68
N ALA A 66 -0.95 -7.06 9.35
CA ALA A 66 0.50 -7.13 9.35
C ALA A 66 1.03 -7.47 7.94
N MET A 67 2.01 -6.70 7.48
CA MET A 67 2.69 -6.92 6.21
C MET A 67 3.74 -8.04 6.34
N THR A 68 3.91 -8.80 5.27
CA THR A 68 4.94 -9.85 5.16
C THR A 68 6.27 -9.21 4.77
N ASP A 69 7.34 -9.58 5.46
CA ASP A 69 8.71 -9.18 5.13
C ASP A 69 9.20 -9.97 3.89
N MET A 70 9.51 -9.25 2.82
CA MET A 70 10.01 -9.78 1.55
C MET A 70 11.54 -9.69 1.44
N GLY A 71 12.21 -9.19 2.48
CA GLY A 71 13.64 -8.93 2.54
C GLY A 71 14.03 -7.55 2.01
N SER A 72 15.23 -7.10 2.38
CA SER A 72 15.82 -5.82 1.96
C SER A 72 14.96 -4.58 2.27
N GLY A 73 14.16 -4.64 3.34
CA GLY A 73 13.26 -3.54 3.74
C GLY A 73 11.96 -3.47 2.94
N ILE A 74 11.69 -4.44 2.07
CA ILE A 74 10.44 -4.52 1.32
C ILE A 74 9.42 -5.32 2.11
N TYR A 75 8.22 -4.76 2.28
CA TYR A 75 7.08 -5.41 2.89
C TYR A 75 5.89 -5.42 1.94
N GLU A 76 5.07 -6.46 2.03
CA GLU A 76 3.88 -6.64 1.19
C GLU A 76 2.66 -7.07 2.01
N LEU A 77 1.48 -6.54 1.67
CA LEU A 77 0.20 -7.08 2.10
C LEU A 77 -0.78 -7.07 0.92
N SER A 78 -1.34 -8.22 0.58
CA SER A 78 -2.42 -8.34 -0.42
C SER A 78 -3.77 -8.38 0.27
N LEU A 79 -4.70 -7.52 -0.15
CA LEU A 79 -6.07 -7.48 0.38
C LEU A 79 -7.09 -7.56 -0.75
N TYR A 80 -8.22 -8.20 -0.45
CA TYR A 80 -9.44 -8.04 -1.23
C TYR A 80 -10.19 -6.80 -0.72
N LEU A 81 -10.39 -5.82 -1.59
CA LEU A 81 -11.12 -4.58 -1.34
C LEU A 81 -12.31 -4.50 -2.31
N PRO A 82 -13.55 -4.68 -1.84
CA PRO A 82 -14.72 -4.70 -2.70
C PRO A 82 -14.96 -3.34 -3.39
N SER A 83 -15.32 -3.37 -4.66
CA SER A 83 -15.93 -2.20 -5.32
C SER A 83 -17.23 -1.82 -4.58
N GLY A 84 -17.41 -0.54 -4.28
CA GLY A 84 -18.55 -0.02 -3.52
C GLY A 84 -18.42 -0.12 -2.00
N GLY A 85 -17.27 -0.55 -1.47
CA GLY A 85 -17.07 -0.72 -0.03
C GLY A 85 -16.23 0.36 0.67
N GLY A 86 -15.80 1.41 -0.03
CA GLY A 86 -15.07 2.55 0.54
C GLY A 86 -15.95 3.41 1.46
N PRO A 87 -15.36 4.25 2.34
CA PRO A 87 -16.13 5.10 3.24
C PRO A 87 -16.69 6.37 2.57
N ASP A 88 -17.81 6.86 3.09
CA ASP A 88 -18.49 8.09 2.62
C ASP A 88 -17.64 9.37 2.76
N TRP A 89 -16.84 9.47 3.82
CA TRP A 89 -16.08 10.70 4.12
C TRP A 89 -14.99 11.03 3.11
N ILE A 90 -14.62 10.10 2.22
CA ILE A 90 -13.67 10.35 1.12
C ILE A 90 -14.33 11.21 0.02
N GLY A 91 -15.66 11.22 -0.08
CA GLY A 91 -16.39 11.98 -1.09
C GLY A 91 -16.42 11.33 -2.48
N ASP A 92 -16.07 10.04 -2.57
CA ASP A 92 -16.27 9.23 -3.78
C ASP A 92 -17.71 8.70 -3.80
N PRO A 93 -18.59 9.17 -4.71
CA PRO A 93 -19.99 8.76 -4.75
C PRO A 93 -20.19 7.29 -5.15
N THR A 94 -19.13 6.64 -5.65
CA THR A 94 -19.15 5.22 -6.02
C THR A 94 -18.65 4.31 -4.91
N PHE A 95 -18.12 4.87 -3.82
CA PHE A 95 -17.53 4.13 -2.71
C PHE A 95 -16.46 3.13 -3.18
N ASN A 96 -15.68 3.49 -4.20
CA ASN A 96 -14.61 2.66 -4.74
C ASN A 96 -13.23 3.03 -4.21
N THR A 97 -13.14 4.08 -3.41
CA THR A 97 -11.89 4.61 -2.90
C THR A 97 -11.67 4.21 -1.44
N TYR A 98 -10.49 3.69 -1.13
CA TYR A 98 -10.04 3.38 0.23
C TYR A 98 -8.86 4.25 0.61
N ALA A 99 -8.86 4.72 1.86
CA ALA A 99 -7.73 5.44 2.44
C ALA A 99 -6.85 4.50 3.26
N TRP A 100 -5.54 4.69 3.20
CA TRP A 100 -4.58 3.82 3.90
C TRP A 100 -3.26 4.53 4.21
N LYS A 101 -2.45 3.94 5.07
CA LYS A 101 -1.02 4.22 5.25
C LYS A 101 -0.30 3.01 5.85
N ALA A 102 0.99 2.87 5.59
CA ALA A 102 1.81 1.88 6.29
C ALA A 102 2.27 2.48 7.63
N VAL A 103 2.11 1.72 8.70
CA VAL A 103 2.52 2.11 10.07
C VAL A 103 3.42 1.04 10.67
N VAL A 104 4.36 1.45 11.51
CA VAL A 104 5.11 0.50 12.33
C VAL A 104 4.12 -0.20 13.26
N THR A 105 4.16 -1.53 13.30
CA THR A 105 3.22 -2.29 14.12
C THR A 105 3.31 -1.87 15.59
N GLY A 106 2.16 -1.55 16.17
CA GLY A 106 2.01 -1.09 17.54
C GLY A 106 2.17 0.43 17.74
N CYS A 107 2.50 1.21 16.71
CA CYS A 107 2.55 2.68 16.83
C CYS A 107 2.11 3.40 15.54
N TRP A 108 2.10 4.74 15.58
CA TRP A 108 1.68 5.61 14.47
C TRP A 108 2.84 6.27 13.73
N ASP A 109 4.06 5.77 13.93
CA ASP A 109 5.17 6.04 13.01
C ASP A 109 4.80 5.41 11.66
N SER A 110 4.87 6.19 10.59
CA SER A 110 4.21 5.84 9.33
C SER A 110 5.03 6.24 8.11
N ILE A 111 4.82 5.52 7.01
CA ILE A 111 5.28 5.86 5.66
C ILE A 111 4.06 5.86 4.75
N SER A 112 3.90 6.92 3.96
CA SER A 112 2.81 7.07 3.00
C SER A 112 3.21 8.01 1.86
N VAL A 113 2.22 8.58 1.18
CA VAL A 113 2.37 9.37 -0.05
C VAL A 113 3.11 10.69 0.11
N ASP A 114 3.29 11.18 1.33
CA ASP A 114 4.08 12.37 1.70
C ASP A 114 5.42 12.02 2.38
N GLY A 115 5.81 10.75 2.37
CA GLY A 115 7.06 10.26 2.93
C GLY A 115 6.89 9.63 4.31
N ARG A 116 7.90 9.77 5.17
CA ARG A 116 7.95 9.14 6.49
C ARG A 116 7.76 10.17 7.59
N GLY A 117 6.92 9.84 8.59
CA GLY A 117 6.63 10.72 9.71
C GLY A 117 5.63 10.09 10.67
N VAL A 118 5.17 10.88 11.64
CA VAL A 118 4.01 10.50 12.48
C VAL A 118 2.76 11.03 11.81
N ASN A 119 1.76 10.15 11.63
CA ASN A 119 0.49 10.51 11.01
C ASN A 119 0.64 11.16 9.61
N THR A 120 1.39 10.48 8.73
CA THR A 120 1.56 10.86 7.32
C THR A 120 0.21 11.01 6.61
N VAL A 121 0.17 11.72 5.48
CA VAL A 121 -1.03 11.83 4.63
C VAL A 121 -1.53 10.44 4.23
N ASN A 122 -2.85 10.27 4.15
CA ASN A 122 -3.44 9.01 3.70
C ASN A 122 -3.18 8.81 2.21
N GLY A 123 -2.65 7.64 1.84
CA GLY A 123 -2.72 7.15 0.47
C GLY A 123 -4.16 6.81 0.11
N MET A 124 -4.49 6.95 -1.17
CA MET A 124 -5.79 6.58 -1.71
C MET A 124 -5.60 5.48 -2.74
N VAL A 125 -6.42 4.44 -2.68
CA VAL A 125 -6.50 3.42 -3.72
C VAL A 125 -7.93 3.31 -4.22
N VAL A 126 -8.09 3.30 -5.53
CA VAL A 126 -9.39 3.12 -6.20
C VAL A 126 -9.44 1.70 -6.73
N VAL A 127 -10.51 0.98 -6.40
CA VAL A 127 -10.81 -0.34 -6.96
C VAL A 127 -11.96 -0.26 -7.94
N SER A 128 -12.07 -1.23 -8.82
CA SER A 128 -13.17 -1.33 -9.79
C SER A 128 -13.63 -2.78 -9.88
N PRO A 129 -14.85 -3.03 -10.40
CA PRO A 129 -15.32 -4.40 -10.60
C PRO A 129 -14.33 -5.24 -11.43
N GLY A 130 -13.91 -6.39 -10.91
CA GLY A 130 -12.88 -7.26 -11.51
C GLY A 130 -11.42 -6.84 -11.25
N GLN A 131 -11.22 -5.88 -10.33
CA GLN A 131 -9.94 -5.31 -9.89
C GLN A 131 -9.92 -5.11 -8.36
N GLU A 132 -10.53 -6.02 -7.62
CA GLU A 132 -10.72 -5.92 -6.17
C GLU A 132 -9.54 -6.46 -5.36
N THR A 133 -8.51 -7.02 -5.99
CA THR A 133 -7.30 -7.43 -5.29
C THR A 133 -6.27 -6.32 -5.34
N VAL A 134 -5.80 -5.85 -4.18
CA VAL A 134 -4.81 -4.78 -4.07
C VAL A 134 -3.60 -5.27 -3.29
N ASN A 135 -2.42 -5.14 -3.88
CA ASN A 135 -1.14 -5.34 -3.20
C ASN A 135 -0.64 -3.99 -2.70
N PHE A 136 -0.38 -3.92 -1.40
CA PHE A 136 0.26 -2.80 -0.73
C PHE A 136 1.73 -3.13 -0.52
N TYR A 137 2.59 -2.25 -1.00
CA TYR A 137 4.03 -2.38 -0.86
C TYR A 137 4.59 -1.22 -0.05
N LEU A 138 5.62 -1.55 0.72
CA LEU A 138 6.41 -0.60 1.47
C LEU A 138 7.89 -0.92 1.26
N ASP A 139 8.68 0.12 0.97
CA ASP A 139 10.13 0.10 1.15
C ASP A 139 10.44 0.97 2.38
N SER A 140 10.69 0.29 3.50
CA SER A 140 10.93 0.92 4.79
C SER A 140 12.26 1.68 4.82
N LEU A 141 13.26 1.20 4.07
CA LEU A 141 14.61 1.74 4.03
C LEU A 141 14.67 3.00 3.17
N THR A 142 13.92 3.09 2.07
CA THR A 142 13.88 4.30 1.24
C THR A 142 12.70 5.21 1.56
N GLY A 143 11.77 4.77 2.41
CA GLY A 143 10.68 5.59 2.92
C GLY A 143 9.59 5.83 1.89
N VAL A 144 9.28 4.82 1.09
CA VAL A 144 8.30 4.92 0.01
C VAL A 144 7.29 3.78 0.03
N VAL A 145 6.13 4.04 -0.57
CA VAL A 145 5.03 3.10 -0.69
C VAL A 145 4.59 2.96 -2.14
N TYR A 146 3.99 1.81 -2.46
CA TYR A 146 3.41 1.55 -3.76
C TYR A 146 2.15 0.70 -3.60
N THR A 147 1.17 0.89 -4.50
CA THR A 147 -0.02 0.05 -4.57
C THR A 147 -0.20 -0.46 -5.98
N GLU A 148 -0.46 -1.76 -6.08
CA GLU A 148 -0.81 -2.42 -7.32
C GLU A 148 -2.23 -2.97 -7.22
N VAL A 149 -3.08 -2.60 -8.19
CA VAL A 149 -4.43 -3.15 -8.33
C VAL A 149 -4.37 -4.30 -9.34
N VAL A 150 -4.62 -5.52 -8.88
CA VAL A 150 -4.47 -6.76 -9.65
C VAL A 150 -5.78 -7.07 -10.38
N PRO A 151 -5.79 -7.15 -11.73
CA PRO A 151 -6.96 -7.59 -12.48
C PRO A 151 -7.26 -9.07 -12.28
N GLU A 152 -8.54 -9.45 -12.23
CA GLU A 152 -8.91 -10.87 -12.19
C GLU A 152 -8.41 -11.63 -13.44
N PRO A 153 -7.89 -12.87 -13.28
CA PRO A 153 -7.37 -13.67 -14.41
C PRO A 153 -8.38 -13.88 -15.56
N ALA A 154 -9.69 -13.88 -15.25
CA ALA A 154 -10.75 -14.08 -16.24
C ALA A 154 -10.81 -12.94 -17.28
N THR A 155 -10.46 -11.71 -16.89
CA THR A 155 -10.42 -10.54 -17.80
C THR A 155 -9.33 -10.69 -18.85
N ILE A 156 -8.18 -11.28 -18.48
CA ILE A 156 -7.07 -11.57 -19.41
C ILE A 156 -7.46 -12.72 -20.36
N ALA A 157 -8.10 -13.77 -19.84
CA ALA A 157 -8.52 -14.92 -20.64
C ALA A 157 -9.60 -14.57 -21.67
N LEU A 158 -10.56 -13.71 -21.32
CA LEU A 158 -11.64 -13.29 -22.23
C LEU A 158 -11.11 -12.39 -23.36
N LEU A 159 -10.13 -11.52 -23.08
CA LEU A 159 -9.44 -10.73 -24.11
C LEU A 159 -8.68 -11.62 -25.11
N GLY A 160 -7.99 -12.65 -24.59
CA GLY A 160 -7.26 -13.62 -25.41
C GLY A 160 -8.17 -14.45 -26.33
N LEU A 161 -9.33 -14.88 -25.82
CA LEU A 161 -10.32 -15.62 -26.59
C LEU A 161 -11.02 -14.77 -27.65
N GLY A 162 -11.33 -13.50 -27.34
CA GLY A 162 -11.91 -12.56 -28.30
C GLY A 162 -11.03 -12.32 -29.53
N LEU A 163 -9.72 -12.17 -29.33
CA LEU A 163 -8.75 -12.01 -30.42
C LEU A 163 -8.56 -13.30 -31.24
N ALA A 164 -8.61 -14.47 -30.60
CA ALA A 164 -8.52 -15.77 -31.28
C ALA A 164 -9.75 -16.06 -32.17
N LEU A 165 -10.93 -15.64 -31.74
CA LEU A 165 -12.18 -15.81 -32.50
C LEU A 165 -12.27 -14.87 -33.72
N ILE A 166 -11.74 -13.65 -33.62
CA ILE A 166 -11.67 -12.70 -34.74
C ILE A 166 -10.71 -13.18 -35.84
N ARG A 167 -9.61 -13.86 -35.49
CA ARG A 167 -8.65 -14.43 -36.46
C ARG A 167 -9.19 -15.62 -37.25
N ARG A 168 -10.28 -16.25 -36.81
CA ARG A 168 -10.85 -17.46 -37.47
C ARG A 168 -11.89 -17.15 -38.55
N LYS A 169 -12.18 -15.88 -38.82
CA LYS A 169 -13.15 -15.41 -39.85
C LYS A 169 -12.50 -14.73 -41.07
N ARG A 170 -11.29 -15.15 -41.47
CA ARG A 170 -10.72 -14.79 -42.77
C ARG A 170 -10.32 -16.04 -43.54
#